data_AF-A0A396LK16-F1
#
_entry.id   AF-A0A396LK16-F1
#
_cell.length_a   1.000
_cell.length_b   1.000
_cell.length_c   1.000
_cell.angle_alpha   90.00
_cell.angle_beta   90.00
_cell.angle_gamma   90.00
#
_symmetry.space_group_name_H-M   'P 1'
#
loop_
_entity.id
_entity.type
_entity.pdbx_description
1 polymer ?
#
loop_
_entity_poly.entity_id
_entity_poly.type
_entity_poly.pdbx_seq_one_letter_code
_entity_poly.pdbx_strand_id
1 'polypeptide(L)'
;MKKVVSPCFCKVYTRSGNEAAARAFCEIQFEDGRLSITGVIGPMPSGNCRGGAGQCVDAIRKGHPCDEWTQEMLDKFCSIWDEWHLNDMRPYCKHQKELGWNKLAVTPVTLYHYRLNSKTLRRQESMKKSSWKMLCDGMTAALNDNQIEVAKLPYSLTLPHEISGDAALYYEPQKPLYPGMAGATETKTLGWLHPEEHPDGILGKPCPVCGYKYGHSWLTEEVPQDVIDWLFNLPESPVEPAWV
;
A
#
# COMPACT_ATOMS: atom_id res chain seq x y z
N MET A 1 28.74 6.16 3.01
CA MET A 1 28.94 5.91 4.45
C MET A 1 28.11 4.70 4.86
N LYS A 2 28.67 3.80 5.68
CA LYS A 2 27.97 2.58 6.14
C LYS A 2 28.22 2.37 7.63
N LYS A 3 27.20 1.97 8.38
CA LYS A 3 27.26 1.73 9.83
C LYS A 3 26.30 0.62 10.24
N VAL A 4 26.70 -0.22 11.19
CA VAL A 4 25.83 -1.24 11.79
C VAL A 4 25.58 -0.87 13.25
N VAL A 5 24.32 -0.85 13.64
CA VAL A 5 23.86 -0.56 15.00
C VAL A 5 23.03 -1.71 15.55
N SER A 6 23.02 -1.89 16.87
CA SER A 6 22.17 -2.86 17.56
C SER A 6 21.24 -2.11 18.54
N PRO A 7 20.03 -1.69 18.11
CA PRO A 7 19.26 -0.73 18.88
C PRO A 7 18.44 -1.32 20.03
N CYS A 8 18.02 -2.57 19.92
CA CYS A 8 17.11 -3.18 20.90
C CYS A 8 17.11 -4.71 20.86
N PHE A 9 16.47 -5.31 21.87
CA PHE A 9 15.99 -6.69 21.84
C PHE A 9 14.51 -6.73 21.48
N CYS A 10 14.15 -7.53 20.47
CA CYS A 10 12.78 -7.78 20.07
C CYS A 10 12.30 -9.13 20.61
N LYS A 11 11.00 -9.22 20.90
CA LYS A 11 10.35 -10.50 21.16
C LYS A 11 10.19 -11.28 19.85
N VAL A 12 10.59 -12.55 19.86
CA VAL A 12 10.46 -13.48 18.75
C VAL A 12 9.87 -14.81 19.25
N TYR A 13 9.26 -15.57 18.36
CA TYR A 13 8.73 -16.90 18.69
C TYR A 13 9.71 -17.98 18.26
N THR A 14 10.00 -18.93 19.16
CA THR A 14 10.80 -20.11 18.82
C THR A 14 9.96 -21.11 18.01
N ARG A 15 10.61 -22.11 17.40
CA ARG A 15 9.92 -23.22 16.72
C ARG A 15 8.96 -24.00 17.62
N SER A 16 9.15 -23.94 18.94
CA SER A 16 8.27 -24.56 19.94
C SER A 16 7.10 -23.65 20.37
N GLY A 17 6.96 -22.46 19.78
CA GLY A 17 5.91 -21.49 20.10
C GLY A 17 6.18 -20.65 21.35
N ASN A 18 7.35 -20.78 21.98
CA ASN A 18 7.70 -20.00 23.17
C ASN A 18 8.24 -18.61 22.79
N GLU A 19 7.99 -17.61 23.62
CA GLU A 19 8.62 -16.30 23.48
C GLU A 19 10.10 -16.37 23.83
N ALA A 20 10.93 -15.72 23.02
CA ALA A 20 12.34 -15.49 23.27
C ALA A 20 12.70 -14.05 22.93
N ALA A 21 13.76 -13.53 23.55
CA ALA A 21 14.35 -12.26 23.14
C ALA A 21 15.43 -12.51 22.09
N ALA A 22 15.44 -11.68 21.04
CA ALA A 22 16.48 -11.70 20.03
C ALA A 22 16.99 -10.28 19.78
N ARG A 23 18.30 -10.13 19.66
CA ARG A 23 18.94 -8.86 19.34
C ARG A 23 18.57 -8.44 17.92
N ALA A 24 18.14 -7.19 17.75
CA ALA A 24 17.95 -6.58 16.46
C ALA A 24 19.25 -5.89 16.05
N PHE A 25 19.60 -5.95 14.76
CA PHE A 25 20.62 -5.07 14.21
C PHE A 25 20.08 -4.37 12.97
N CYS A 26 20.58 -3.16 12.74
CA CYS A 26 20.22 -2.33 11.61
C CYS A 26 21.49 -1.88 10.91
N GLU A 27 21.50 -2.05 9.60
CA GLU A 27 22.52 -1.51 8.72
C GLU A 27 22.01 -0.20 8.13
N ILE A 28 22.77 0.88 8.34
CA ILE A 28 22.52 2.22 7.82
C ILE A 28 23.53 2.46 6.70
N GLN A 29 23.04 2.80 5.52
CA GLN A 29 23.84 3.15 4.35
C GLN A 29 23.41 4.51 3.82
N PHE A 30 24.37 5.38 3.52
CA PHE A 30 24.15 6.63 2.83
C PHE A 30 25.16 6.77 1.69
N GLU A 31 24.70 6.67 0.45
CA GLU A 31 25.51 6.69 -0.77
C GLU A 31 24.75 7.43 -1.87
N ASP A 32 25.43 8.29 -2.63
CA ASP A 32 24.84 9.08 -3.72
C ASP A 32 23.55 9.84 -3.35
N GLY A 33 23.47 10.36 -2.12
CA GLY A 33 22.30 11.08 -1.60
C GLY A 33 21.12 10.20 -1.21
N ARG A 34 21.27 8.87 -1.28
CA ARG A 34 20.26 7.88 -0.89
C ARG A 34 20.54 7.32 0.50
N LEU A 35 19.57 7.43 1.40
CA LEU A 35 19.55 6.77 2.69
C LEU A 35 18.80 5.43 2.60
N SER A 36 19.49 4.35 2.94
CA SER A 36 18.92 3.03 3.09
C SER A 36 19.17 2.51 4.50
N ILE A 37 18.15 1.90 5.10
CA ILE A 37 18.20 1.33 6.45
C ILE A 37 17.57 -0.05 6.36
N THR A 38 18.32 -1.08 6.72
CA THR A 38 17.86 -2.47 6.65
C THR A 38 18.04 -3.12 8.00
N GLY A 39 16.97 -3.66 8.57
CA GLY A 39 17.00 -4.32 9.87
C GLY A 39 16.88 -5.82 9.77
N VAL A 40 17.43 -6.53 10.74
CA VAL A 40 17.25 -7.98 10.90
C VAL A 40 17.22 -8.31 12.39
N ILE A 41 16.24 -9.12 12.78
CA ILE A 41 15.99 -9.52 14.16
C ILE A 41 16.46 -10.96 14.39
N GLY A 42 17.45 -11.14 15.25
CA GLY A 42 17.98 -12.46 15.61
C GLY A 42 18.55 -13.22 14.43
N PRO A 43 19.60 -12.71 13.76
CA PRO A 43 20.22 -13.42 12.66
C PRO A 43 20.82 -14.75 13.07
N MET A 44 20.83 -15.70 12.14
CA MET A 44 21.35 -17.04 12.34
C MET A 44 22.45 -17.34 11.31
N PRO A 45 23.45 -18.17 11.65
CA PRO A 45 24.51 -18.57 10.71
C PRO A 45 24.01 -19.22 9.41
N SER A 46 22.77 -19.72 9.39
CA SER A 46 22.17 -20.30 8.19
C SER A 46 21.68 -19.25 7.16
N GLY A 47 21.91 -17.96 7.39
CA GLY A 47 21.35 -16.85 6.59
C GLY A 47 19.88 -16.53 6.87
N ASN A 48 19.24 -17.24 7.81
CA ASN A 48 17.88 -16.97 8.25
C ASN A 48 17.88 -15.99 9.44
N CYS A 49 16.70 -15.50 9.81
CA CYS A 49 16.49 -14.72 11.03
C CYS A 49 15.39 -15.34 11.90
N ARG A 50 15.35 -14.96 13.19
CA ARG A 50 14.31 -15.40 14.13
C ARG A 50 13.06 -14.53 14.10
N GLY A 51 13.21 -13.26 13.74
CA GLY A 51 12.12 -12.29 13.61
C GLY A 51 11.96 -11.82 12.16
N GLY A 52 11.75 -10.52 11.99
CA GLY A 52 11.68 -9.89 10.67
C GLY A 52 13.06 -9.52 10.11
N ALA A 53 13.14 -9.40 8.79
CA ALA A 53 14.27 -8.88 8.04
C ALA A 53 13.80 -7.87 6.97
N GLY A 54 14.61 -6.88 6.64
CA GLY A 54 14.26 -5.80 5.72
C GLY A 54 13.64 -4.60 6.44
N GLN A 55 12.39 -4.28 6.11
CA GLN A 55 11.61 -3.19 6.71
C GLN A 55 10.92 -3.65 8.00
N CYS A 56 11.69 -3.96 9.04
CA CYS A 56 11.18 -4.45 10.33
C CYS A 56 11.07 -3.35 11.41
N VAL A 57 10.93 -2.09 11.00
CA VAL A 57 10.86 -0.91 11.90
C VAL A 57 9.78 -1.06 12.96
N ASP A 58 8.60 -1.60 12.62
CA ASP A 58 7.50 -1.81 13.58
C ASP A 58 7.84 -2.78 14.71
N ALA A 59 8.63 -3.81 14.40
CA ALA A 59 9.07 -4.79 15.39
C ALA A 59 10.20 -4.22 16.27
N ILE A 60 11.09 -3.42 15.68
CA ILE A 60 12.18 -2.73 16.37
C ILE A 60 11.63 -1.66 17.32
N ARG A 61 10.63 -0.88 16.89
CA ARG A 61 9.97 0.16 17.70
C ARG A 61 9.31 -0.41 18.97
N LYS A 62 8.83 -1.66 18.91
CA LYS A 62 8.27 -2.39 20.06
C LYS A 62 9.33 -3.13 20.90
N GLY A 63 10.60 -3.09 20.47
CA GLY A 63 11.71 -3.70 21.16
C GLY A 63 12.08 -2.95 22.45
N HIS A 64 12.89 -3.60 23.27
CA HIS A 64 13.44 -3.00 24.48
C HIS A 64 14.85 -2.51 24.16
N PRO A 65 15.15 -1.20 24.28
CA PRO A 65 16.49 -0.66 24.04
C PRO A 65 17.58 -1.44 24.78
N CYS A 66 18.76 -1.56 24.18
CA CYS A 66 19.87 -2.31 24.75
C CYS A 66 21.18 -1.53 24.74
N ASP A 67 22.10 -1.95 25.61
CA ASP A 67 23.44 -1.38 25.71
C ASP A 67 23.37 0.15 25.95
N GLU A 68 23.91 0.98 25.06
CA GLU A 68 23.89 2.45 25.17
C GLU A 68 22.62 3.11 24.60
N TRP A 69 21.65 2.32 24.13
CA TRP A 69 20.41 2.84 23.56
C TRP A 69 19.39 3.20 24.64
N THR A 70 18.84 4.40 24.53
CA THR A 70 17.66 4.83 25.30
C THR A 70 16.38 4.63 24.48
N GLN A 71 15.22 4.66 25.14
CA GLN A 71 13.93 4.63 24.44
C GLN A 71 13.78 5.84 23.50
N GLU A 72 14.24 7.02 23.90
CA GLU A 72 14.20 8.23 23.07
C GLU A 72 15.05 8.09 21.81
N MET A 73 16.23 7.47 21.91
CA MET A 73 17.08 7.18 20.75
C MET A 73 16.42 6.18 19.81
N LEU A 74 15.80 5.13 20.36
CA LEU A 74 15.08 4.12 19.59
C LEU A 74 13.90 4.75 18.83
N ASP A 75 13.09 5.56 19.52
CA ASP A 75 11.92 6.23 18.93
C ASP A 75 12.35 7.22 17.84
N LYS A 76 13.40 8.01 18.09
CA LYS A 76 13.97 8.92 17.09
C LYS A 76 14.54 8.17 15.88
N PHE A 77 15.24 7.06 16.10
CA PHE A 77 15.77 6.22 15.03
C PHE A 77 14.64 5.66 14.16
N CYS A 78 13.60 5.09 14.76
CA CYS A 78 12.45 4.58 14.03
C CYS A 78 11.67 5.68 13.32
N SER A 79 11.62 6.91 13.85
CA SER A 79 10.97 8.05 13.20
C SER A 79 11.74 8.50 11.96
N ILE A 80 13.08 8.58 12.06
CA ILE A 80 13.96 8.87 10.92
C ILE A 80 13.85 7.77 9.86
N TRP A 81 13.75 6.51 10.28
CA TRP A 81 13.53 5.39 9.36
C TRP A 81 12.23 5.60 8.56
N ASP A 82 11.10 5.81 9.23
CA ASP A 82 9.81 6.01 8.56
C ASP A 82 9.83 7.18 7.58
N GLU A 83 10.55 8.26 7.92
CA GLU A 83 10.54 9.49 7.13
C GLU A 83 11.56 9.50 5.98
N TRP A 84 12.74 8.91 6.16
CA TRP A 84 13.89 9.10 5.26
C TRP A 84 14.42 7.83 4.63
N HIS A 85 14.00 6.63 5.07
CA HIS A 85 14.35 5.39 4.38
C HIS A 85 13.85 5.42 2.93
N LEU A 86 14.76 5.09 1.99
CA LEU A 86 14.51 5.13 0.55
C LEU A 86 13.93 6.49 0.12
N ASN A 87 14.60 7.56 0.54
CA ASN A 87 14.26 8.94 0.20
C ASN A 87 14.23 9.21 -1.31
N ASP A 88 14.84 8.34 -2.12
CA ASP A 88 14.80 8.33 -3.58
C ASP A 88 13.56 7.67 -4.19
N MET A 89 12.69 7.07 -3.37
CA MET A 89 11.47 6.38 -3.79
C MET A 89 10.20 7.11 -3.33
N ARG A 90 10.16 8.44 -3.45
CA ARG A 90 8.97 9.22 -3.07
C ARG A 90 7.98 9.33 -4.24
N PRO A 91 6.73 8.86 -4.11
CA PRO A 91 5.73 8.95 -5.18
C PRO A 91 5.14 10.36 -5.32
N TYR A 92 5.54 11.30 -4.47
CA TYR A 92 4.99 12.64 -4.34
C TYR A 92 6.07 13.71 -4.47
N CYS A 93 5.67 14.92 -4.87
CA CYS A 93 6.53 16.10 -4.80
C CYS A 93 6.43 16.78 -3.41
N LYS A 94 7.35 17.72 -3.12
CA LYS A 94 7.36 18.49 -1.86
C LYS A 94 6.03 19.15 -1.52
N HIS A 95 5.36 19.76 -2.50
CA HIS A 95 4.07 20.41 -2.30
C HIS A 95 2.97 19.41 -1.94
N GLN A 96 3.00 18.20 -2.51
CA GLN A 96 2.05 17.13 -2.16
C GLN A 96 2.32 16.61 -0.74
N LYS A 97 3.58 16.50 -0.30
CA LYS A 97 3.94 16.18 1.09
C LYS A 97 3.40 17.24 2.05
N GLU A 98 3.58 18.53 1.74
CA GLU A 98 3.05 19.66 2.51
C GLU A 98 1.51 19.65 2.60
N LEU A 99 0.83 19.24 1.52
CA LEU A 99 -0.62 19.00 1.49
C LEU A 99 -1.05 17.71 2.22
N GLY A 100 -0.11 16.95 2.79
CA GLY A 100 -0.38 15.74 3.57
C GLY A 100 -0.67 14.49 2.72
N TRP A 101 -0.32 14.47 1.44
CA TRP A 101 -0.60 13.32 0.56
C TRP A 101 0.13 12.06 0.99
N ASN A 102 1.28 12.18 1.66
CA ASN A 102 2.00 11.05 2.25
C ASN A 102 1.17 10.31 3.31
N LYS A 103 0.40 11.05 4.12
CA LYS A 103 -0.51 10.49 5.13
C LYS A 103 -1.80 10.00 4.49
N LEU A 104 -2.33 10.76 3.53
CA LEU A 104 -3.54 10.37 2.79
C LEU A 104 -3.34 9.06 2.02
N ALA A 105 -2.17 8.86 1.43
CA ALA A 105 -1.84 7.69 0.61
C ALA A 105 -1.99 6.35 1.34
N VAL A 106 -1.75 6.34 2.66
CA VAL A 106 -1.81 5.13 3.50
C VAL A 106 -3.16 4.95 4.18
N THR A 107 -4.08 5.92 4.05
CA THR A 107 -5.42 5.82 4.61
C THR A 107 -6.18 4.67 3.95
N PRO A 108 -6.62 3.65 4.71
CA PRO A 108 -7.40 2.55 4.18
C PRO A 108 -8.84 3.00 3.92
N VAL A 109 -9.39 2.56 2.79
CA VAL A 109 -10.79 2.72 2.41
C VAL A 109 -11.36 1.39 1.93
N THR A 110 -12.67 1.23 2.09
CA THR A 110 -13.39 0.04 1.64
C THR A 110 -14.02 0.31 0.29
N LEU A 111 -13.74 -0.55 -0.67
CA LEU A 111 -14.43 -0.61 -1.95
C LEU A 111 -15.45 -1.74 -1.95
N TYR A 112 -16.58 -1.50 -2.60
CA TYR A 112 -17.67 -2.45 -2.73
C TYR A 112 -17.79 -2.90 -4.17
N HIS A 113 -17.64 -4.20 -4.41
CA HIS A 113 -17.69 -4.80 -5.73
C HIS A 113 -19.05 -5.44 -5.97
N TYR A 114 -19.67 -5.01 -7.06
CA TYR A 114 -20.97 -5.47 -7.50
C TYR A 114 -20.87 -6.02 -8.92
N ARG A 115 -21.75 -6.97 -9.23
CA ARG A 115 -21.96 -7.48 -10.58
C ARG A 115 -23.42 -7.38 -10.96
N LEU A 116 -23.73 -7.34 -12.25
CA LEU A 116 -25.12 -7.41 -12.70
C LEU A 116 -25.79 -8.68 -12.16
N ASN A 117 -26.99 -8.51 -11.64
CA ASN A 117 -27.78 -9.65 -11.20
C ASN A 117 -28.24 -10.47 -12.41
N SER A 118 -28.59 -11.73 -12.13
CA SER A 118 -28.96 -12.69 -13.19
C SER A 118 -30.15 -12.23 -14.04
N LYS A 119 -31.08 -11.45 -13.48
CA LYS A 119 -32.27 -10.93 -14.18
C LYS A 119 -31.86 -9.86 -15.19
N THR A 120 -31.04 -8.89 -14.78
CA THR A 120 -30.54 -7.81 -15.63
C THR A 120 -29.62 -8.35 -16.72
N LEU A 121 -28.73 -9.28 -16.38
CA LEU A 121 -27.83 -9.91 -17.35
C LEU A 121 -28.60 -10.65 -18.45
N ARG A 122 -29.62 -11.46 -18.08
CA ARG A 122 -30.49 -12.13 -19.06
C ARG A 122 -31.25 -11.13 -19.92
N ARG A 123 -31.66 -10.00 -19.35
CA ARG A 123 -32.33 -8.93 -20.09
C ARG A 123 -31.40 -8.32 -21.15
N GLN A 124 -30.17 -7.99 -20.78
CA GLN A 124 -29.15 -7.50 -21.73
C GLN A 124 -28.87 -8.52 -22.85
N GLU A 125 -28.69 -9.80 -22.51
CA GLU A 125 -28.42 -10.85 -23.51
C GLU A 125 -29.60 -11.08 -24.46
N SER A 126 -30.84 -11.07 -23.94
CA SER A 126 -32.04 -11.16 -24.76
C SER A 126 -32.12 -10.02 -25.78
N MET A 127 -31.80 -8.79 -25.33
CA MET A 127 -31.79 -7.60 -26.19
C MET A 127 -30.68 -7.65 -27.23
N LYS A 128 -29.48 -8.10 -26.88
CA LYS A 128 -28.40 -8.32 -27.86
C LYS A 128 -28.82 -9.33 -28.92
N LYS A 129 -29.41 -10.45 -28.50
CA LYS A 129 -29.87 -11.52 -29.41
C LYS A 129 -30.99 -11.04 -30.34
N SER A 130 -31.98 -10.32 -29.82
CA SER A 130 -33.07 -9.80 -30.65
C SER A 130 -32.59 -8.75 -31.64
N SER A 131 -31.73 -7.82 -31.18
CA SER A 131 -31.17 -6.76 -32.02
C SER A 131 -30.28 -7.34 -33.12
N TRP A 132 -29.42 -8.31 -32.77
CA TRP A 132 -28.57 -9.02 -33.74
C TRP A 132 -29.40 -9.74 -34.79
N LYS A 133 -30.50 -10.41 -34.40
CA LYS A 133 -31.40 -11.06 -35.34
C LYS A 133 -32.01 -10.06 -36.33
N MET A 134 -32.51 -8.92 -35.86
CA MET A 134 -33.06 -7.88 -36.73
C MET A 134 -32.02 -7.39 -37.76
N LEU A 135 -30.78 -7.18 -37.33
CA LEU A 135 -29.69 -6.77 -38.20
C LEU A 135 -29.37 -7.85 -39.26
N CYS A 136 -29.33 -9.14 -38.88
CA CYS A 136 -29.15 -10.24 -39.82
C CYS A 136 -30.29 -10.35 -40.84
N ASP A 137 -31.52 -10.01 -40.42
CA ASP A 137 -32.71 -9.99 -41.28
C ASP A 137 -32.79 -8.70 -42.14
N GLY A 138 -31.76 -7.85 -42.12
CA GLY A 138 -31.67 -6.60 -42.91
C GLY A 138 -32.50 -5.44 -42.36
N MET A 139 -33.00 -5.55 -41.12
CA MET A 139 -33.80 -4.51 -40.44
C MET A 139 -32.94 -3.67 -39.50
N THR A 140 -33.43 -2.48 -39.15
CA THR A 140 -32.82 -1.61 -38.12
C THR A 140 -33.35 -1.96 -36.73
N ALA A 141 -32.45 -2.19 -35.77
CA ALA A 141 -32.82 -2.37 -34.36
C ALA A 141 -32.99 -1.02 -33.66
N ALA A 142 -34.22 -0.67 -33.27
CA ALA A 142 -34.52 0.51 -32.46
C ALA A 142 -34.81 0.09 -31.02
N LEU A 143 -34.12 0.71 -30.05
CA LEU A 143 -34.32 0.48 -28.62
C LEU A 143 -35.09 1.64 -28.01
N ASN A 144 -35.97 1.35 -27.04
CA ASN A 144 -36.62 2.39 -26.24
C ASN A 144 -35.72 2.90 -25.10
N ASP A 145 -36.08 4.01 -24.45
CA ASP A 145 -35.26 4.66 -23.42
C ASP A 145 -34.89 3.72 -22.27
N ASN A 146 -35.84 2.90 -21.79
CA ASN A 146 -35.58 1.94 -20.70
C ASN A 146 -34.66 0.80 -21.14
N GLN A 147 -34.74 0.37 -22.40
CA GLN A 147 -33.81 -0.59 -22.98
C GLN A 147 -32.42 0.04 -23.10
N ILE A 148 -32.32 1.28 -23.57
CA ILE A 148 -31.04 1.99 -23.68
C ILE A 148 -30.38 2.12 -22.30
N GLU A 149 -31.14 2.48 -21.27
CA GLU A 149 -30.67 2.57 -19.88
C GLU A 149 -30.07 1.25 -19.40
N VAL A 150 -30.80 0.14 -19.53
CA VAL A 150 -30.32 -1.18 -19.12
C VAL A 150 -29.15 -1.66 -19.97
N ALA A 151 -29.12 -1.35 -21.27
CA ALA A 151 -28.03 -1.74 -22.17
C ALA A 151 -26.70 -1.02 -21.85
N LYS A 152 -26.76 0.17 -21.25
CA LYS A 152 -25.57 0.95 -20.84
C LYS A 152 -24.96 0.47 -19.53
N LEU A 153 -25.68 -0.34 -18.74
CA LEU A 153 -25.18 -0.81 -17.45
C LEU A 153 -23.94 -1.71 -17.62
N PRO A 154 -22.80 -1.39 -16.99
CA PRO A 154 -21.62 -2.23 -17.05
C PRO A 154 -21.85 -3.58 -16.34
N TYR A 155 -21.12 -4.61 -16.75
CA TYR A 155 -21.20 -5.93 -16.13
C TYR A 155 -20.83 -5.93 -14.64
N SER A 156 -19.80 -5.17 -14.29
CA SER A 156 -19.30 -5.00 -12.92
C SER A 156 -19.23 -3.52 -12.57
N LEU A 157 -19.46 -3.23 -11.29
CA LEU A 157 -19.45 -1.89 -10.74
C LEU A 157 -18.68 -1.92 -9.41
N THR A 158 -17.74 -0.99 -9.25
CA THR A 158 -17.04 -0.78 -7.98
C THR A 158 -17.44 0.58 -7.44
N LEU A 159 -17.86 0.63 -6.18
CA LEU A 159 -18.29 1.86 -5.52
C LEU A 159 -17.50 2.10 -4.23
N PRO A 160 -17.27 3.37 -3.86
CA PRO A 160 -16.67 3.72 -2.57
C PRO A 160 -17.68 3.64 -1.40
N HIS A 161 -18.91 3.21 -1.66
CA HIS A 161 -20.02 3.12 -0.72
C HIS A 161 -20.95 1.99 -1.12
N GLU A 162 -21.83 1.58 -0.21
CA GLU A 162 -22.85 0.57 -0.52
C GLU A 162 -23.82 1.07 -1.59
N ILE A 163 -24.17 0.18 -2.52
CA ILE A 163 -25.13 0.48 -3.58
C ILE A 163 -26.50 0.80 -2.99
N SER A 164 -27.12 1.87 -3.50
CA SER A 164 -28.43 2.34 -3.05
C SER A 164 -29.29 2.81 -4.21
N GLY A 165 -30.56 3.07 -3.95
CA GLY A 165 -31.53 3.55 -4.94
C GLY A 165 -31.79 2.53 -6.07
N ASP A 166 -32.10 3.03 -7.26
CA ASP A 166 -32.49 2.22 -8.42
C ASP A 166 -31.35 1.31 -8.90
N ALA A 167 -30.09 1.69 -8.66
CA ALA A 167 -28.94 0.85 -9.00
C ALA A 167 -28.97 -0.49 -8.26
N ALA A 168 -29.46 -0.52 -7.01
CA ALA A 168 -29.60 -1.76 -6.23
C ALA A 168 -30.58 -2.77 -6.86
N LEU A 169 -31.47 -2.33 -7.77
CA LEU A 169 -32.37 -3.22 -8.52
C LEU A 169 -31.65 -4.04 -9.59
N TYR A 170 -30.48 -3.56 -10.07
CA TYR A 170 -29.78 -4.13 -11.21
C TYR A 170 -28.55 -4.97 -10.85
N TYR A 171 -27.98 -4.73 -9.68
CA TYR A 171 -26.73 -5.34 -9.25
C TYR A 171 -26.89 -6.20 -7.99
N GLU A 172 -25.96 -7.12 -7.80
CA GLU A 172 -25.80 -7.92 -6.59
C GLU A 172 -24.33 -7.91 -6.15
N PRO A 173 -24.03 -8.06 -4.84
CA PRO A 173 -22.66 -8.15 -4.35
C PRO A 173 -21.88 -9.27 -5.06
N GLN A 174 -20.65 -8.98 -5.47
CA GLN A 174 -19.81 -9.95 -6.15
C GLN A 174 -19.45 -11.10 -5.21
N LYS A 175 -19.68 -12.33 -5.67
CA LYS A 175 -19.32 -13.54 -4.93
C LYS A 175 -17.96 -14.04 -5.42
N PRO A 176 -17.02 -14.37 -4.51
CA PRO A 176 -15.76 -14.98 -4.90
C PRO A 176 -16.02 -16.35 -5.53
N LEU A 177 -15.51 -16.57 -6.73
CA LEU A 177 -15.69 -17.83 -7.48
C LEU A 177 -14.63 -18.88 -7.14
N TYR A 178 -13.49 -18.46 -6.62
CA TYR A 178 -12.38 -19.32 -6.23
C TYR A 178 -11.61 -18.71 -5.05
N PRO A 179 -10.85 -19.52 -4.29
CA PRO A 179 -10.01 -19.04 -3.19
C PRO A 179 -9.00 -17.98 -3.67
N GLY A 180 -9.01 -16.80 -3.04
CA GLY A 180 -8.12 -15.68 -3.39
C GLY A 180 -8.72 -14.63 -4.33
N MET A 181 -9.95 -14.80 -4.81
CA MET A 181 -10.68 -13.75 -5.52
C MET A 181 -11.19 -12.69 -4.53
N ALA A 182 -11.11 -11.41 -4.91
CA ALA A 182 -11.75 -10.33 -4.16
C ALA A 182 -13.25 -10.63 -3.97
N GLY A 183 -13.72 -10.47 -2.72
CA GLY A 183 -15.12 -10.67 -2.37
C GLY A 183 -15.99 -9.48 -2.74
N ALA A 184 -17.11 -9.35 -2.04
CA ALA A 184 -18.00 -8.18 -2.18
C ALA A 184 -17.34 -6.88 -1.70
N THR A 185 -16.28 -6.99 -0.88
CA THR A 185 -15.53 -5.85 -0.35
C THR A 185 -14.03 -6.08 -0.46
N GLU A 186 -13.30 -4.97 -0.65
CA GLU A 186 -11.84 -4.93 -0.69
C GLU A 186 -11.36 -3.70 0.09
N THR A 187 -10.33 -3.87 0.93
CA THR A 187 -9.65 -2.73 1.57
C THR A 187 -8.43 -2.34 0.74
N LYS A 188 -8.40 -1.09 0.28
CA LYS A 188 -7.26 -0.49 -0.43
C LYS A 188 -6.86 0.82 0.24
N THR A 189 -5.66 1.33 -0.04
CA THR A 189 -5.28 2.67 0.42
C THR A 189 -5.44 3.69 -0.69
N LEU A 190 -5.73 4.94 -0.34
CA LEU A 190 -6.02 6.00 -1.31
C LEU A 190 -4.87 6.30 -2.29
N GLY A 191 -3.63 5.97 -1.91
CA GLY A 191 -2.46 6.07 -2.78
C GLY A 191 -2.50 5.14 -3.99
N TRP A 192 -3.31 4.08 -3.94
CA TRP A 192 -3.48 3.10 -5.02
C TRP A 192 -4.78 3.30 -5.82
N LEU A 193 -5.55 4.35 -5.52
CA LEU A 193 -6.85 4.59 -6.13
C LEU A 193 -6.82 5.86 -6.96
N HIS A 194 -7.33 5.76 -8.17
CA HIS A 194 -7.58 6.92 -9.01
C HIS A 194 -8.80 7.72 -8.48
N PRO A 195 -8.85 9.05 -8.72
CA PRO A 195 -10.03 9.87 -8.40
C PRO A 195 -11.34 9.33 -9.00
N GLU A 196 -11.27 8.63 -10.13
CA GLU A 196 -12.41 8.00 -10.79
C GLU A 196 -12.91 6.74 -10.07
N GLU A 197 -12.04 6.04 -9.32
CA GLU A 197 -12.37 4.85 -8.54
C GLU A 197 -12.87 5.20 -7.14
N HIS A 198 -12.30 6.25 -6.54
CA HIS A 198 -12.68 6.77 -5.24
C HIS A 198 -12.49 8.29 -5.23
N PRO A 199 -13.45 9.09 -4.71
CA PRO A 199 -13.36 10.56 -4.75
C PRO A 199 -12.10 11.11 -4.06
N ASP A 200 -11.66 10.45 -2.99
CA ASP A 200 -10.42 10.80 -2.28
C ASP A 200 -9.15 10.11 -2.82
N GLY A 201 -9.27 9.34 -3.90
CA GLY A 201 -8.14 8.71 -4.58
C GLY A 201 -7.14 9.75 -5.08
N ILE A 202 -5.85 9.47 -4.93
CA ILE A 202 -4.78 10.40 -5.33
C ILE A 202 -3.86 9.84 -6.41
N LEU A 203 -4.03 8.59 -6.83
CA LEU A 203 -3.21 8.00 -7.89
C LEU A 203 -3.38 8.77 -9.20
N GLY A 204 -2.27 9.25 -9.76
CA GLY A 204 -2.28 10.08 -10.97
C GLY A 204 -2.82 11.49 -10.81
N LYS A 205 -3.27 11.89 -9.60
CA LYS A 205 -3.81 13.23 -9.34
C LYS A 205 -2.69 14.27 -9.47
N PRO A 206 -2.87 15.35 -10.27
CA PRO A 206 -1.85 16.37 -10.45
C PRO A 206 -1.72 17.26 -9.20
N CYS A 207 -0.49 17.64 -8.88
CA CYS A 207 -0.19 18.63 -7.86
C CYS A 207 -0.73 20.00 -8.29
N PRO A 208 -1.45 20.73 -7.42
CA PRO A 208 -2.00 22.05 -7.76
C PRO A 208 -0.93 23.13 -7.96
N VAL A 209 0.30 22.91 -7.48
CA VAL A 209 1.39 23.89 -7.55
C VAL A 209 2.31 23.64 -8.75
N CYS A 210 2.80 22.40 -8.92
CA CYS A 210 3.79 22.08 -9.96
C CYS A 210 3.27 21.14 -11.06
N GLY A 211 2.02 20.70 -11.00
CA GLY A 211 1.43 19.79 -12.01
C GLY A 211 1.92 18.34 -11.94
N TYR A 212 2.88 18.01 -11.08
CA TYR A 212 3.39 16.65 -10.91
C TYR A 212 2.27 15.67 -10.54
N LYS A 213 2.17 14.54 -11.27
CA LYS A 213 1.16 13.51 -11.01
C LYS A 213 1.67 12.52 -9.97
N TYR A 214 0.92 12.35 -8.89
CA TYR A 214 1.30 11.41 -7.83
C TYR A 214 1.41 9.98 -8.36
N GLY A 215 2.48 9.29 -7.96
CA GLY A 215 2.78 7.92 -8.37
C GLY A 215 3.26 7.77 -9.83
N HIS A 216 3.45 8.87 -10.57
CA HIS A 216 3.93 8.77 -11.96
C HIS A 216 5.42 8.39 -12.05
N SER A 217 6.23 8.86 -11.11
CA SER A 217 7.66 8.53 -11.01
C SER A 217 8.11 8.52 -9.54
N TRP A 218 9.31 8.02 -9.31
CA TRP A 218 9.99 8.15 -8.03
C TRP A 218 10.79 9.45 -8.01
N LEU A 219 10.59 10.25 -6.97
CA LEU A 219 11.33 11.49 -6.73
C LEU A 219 12.25 11.30 -5.51
N THR A 220 13.36 12.02 -5.54
CA THR A 220 14.30 12.09 -4.42
C THR A 220 13.98 13.28 -3.54
N GLU A 221 13.86 13.02 -2.24
CA GLU A 221 13.81 14.03 -1.18
C GLU A 221 15.17 14.10 -0.49
N GLU A 222 15.77 15.29 -0.38
CA GLU A 222 17.09 15.43 0.26
C GLU A 222 16.98 15.17 1.76
N VAL A 223 17.84 14.30 2.28
CA VAL A 223 17.93 14.04 3.73
C VAL A 223 18.70 15.18 4.39
N PRO A 224 18.15 15.84 5.43
CA PRO A 224 18.85 16.88 6.16
C PRO A 224 20.19 16.40 6.76
N GLN A 225 21.20 17.26 6.73
CA GLN A 225 22.55 16.88 7.20
C GLN A 225 22.57 16.51 8.69
N ASP A 226 21.77 17.16 9.51
CA ASP A 226 21.63 16.85 10.94
C ASP A 226 21.07 15.44 11.20
N VAL A 227 20.19 14.96 10.32
CA VAL A 227 19.68 13.57 10.36
C VAL A 227 20.80 12.58 10.04
N ILE A 228 21.58 12.87 9.00
CA ILE A 228 22.74 12.05 8.59
C ILE A 228 23.76 12.00 9.72
N ASP A 229 24.18 13.16 10.23
CA ASP A 229 25.16 13.28 11.31
C ASP A 229 24.68 12.54 12.56
N TRP A 230 23.39 12.67 12.90
CA TRP A 230 22.83 11.95 14.04
C TRP A 230 22.89 10.44 13.85
N LEU A 231 22.52 9.91 12.67
CA LEU A 231 22.57 8.47 12.37
C LEU A 231 24.00 7.90 12.44
N PHE A 232 24.99 8.63 11.90
CA PHE A 232 26.37 8.17 11.90
C PHE A 232 27.09 8.38 13.24
N ASN A 233 26.54 9.19 14.14
CA ASN A 233 27.01 9.34 15.53
C ASN A 233 26.36 8.38 16.54
N LEU A 234 25.41 7.53 16.12
CA LEU A 234 24.82 6.51 16.99
C LEU A 234 25.87 5.52 17.55
N PRO A 235 25.63 4.85 18.68
CA PRO A 235 26.55 3.84 19.17
C PRO A 235 26.62 2.65 18.20
N GLU A 236 27.84 2.23 17.88
CA GLU A 236 28.10 1.09 17.00
C GLU A 236 27.67 -0.21 17.66
N SER A 237 27.32 -1.22 16.86
CA SER A 237 26.96 -2.53 17.41
C SER A 237 28.13 -3.12 18.19
N PRO A 238 27.96 -3.51 19.46
CA PRO A 238 29.03 -4.13 20.25
C PRO A 238 29.31 -5.57 19.83
N VAL A 239 28.52 -6.13 18.90
CA VAL A 239 28.65 -7.50 18.41
C VAL A 239 28.52 -7.49 16.88
N GLU A 240 29.36 -8.25 16.20
CA GLU A 240 29.22 -8.49 14.77
C GLU A 240 28.06 -9.46 14.51
N PRO A 241 27.03 -9.08 13.73
CA PRO A 241 25.93 -9.99 13.41
C PRO A 241 26.38 -11.07 12.41
N ALA A 242 25.73 -12.23 12.45
CA ALA A 242 26.09 -13.41 11.65
C ALA A 242 25.95 -13.25 10.11
N TRP A 243 25.54 -12.09 9.59
CA TRP A 243 25.45 -11.80 8.15
C TRP A 243 26.56 -10.87 7.64
N VAL A 244 27.44 -10.38 8.53
CA VAL A 244 28.61 -9.58 8.17
C VAL A 244 29.76 -10.52 7.83
#